data_AF-A0A9E0PG94-F1
#
_entry.id   AF-A0A9E0PG94-F1
#
_cell.length_a   1.000
_cell.length_b   1.000
_cell.length_c   1.000
_cell.angle_alpha   90.00
_cell.angle_beta   90.00
_cell.angle_gamma   90.00
#
_symmetry.space_group_name_H-M   'P 1'
#
loop_
_entity.id
_entity.type
_entity.pdbx_description
1 polymer ?
#
loop_
_entity_poly.entity_id
_entity_poly.type
_entity_poly.pdbx_seq_one_letter_code
_entity_poly.pdbx_strand_id
1 'polypeptide(L)' 'MASKVTRIGGQLVSLAGGVHYWADSPDSGPEGWGARLTITLLFPR' A
#
# COMPACT_ATOMS: atom_id res chain seq x y z
N MET A 1 5.64 1.21 -5.63
CA MET A 1 4.58 1.63 -4.68
C MET A 1 4.53 3.14 -4.67
N ALA A 2 3.34 3.74 -4.56
CA ALA A 2 3.13 5.18 -4.47
C ALA A 2 2.49 5.53 -3.12
N SER A 3 2.77 6.72 -2.61
CA SER A 3 2.17 7.21 -1.36
C SER A 3 1.73 8.65 -1.51
N LYS A 4 0.62 9.00 -0.85
CA LYS A 4 0.08 10.35 -0.82
C LYS A 4 -0.44 10.65 0.58
N VAL A 5 0.06 11.76 1.13
CA VAL A 5 -0.52 12.35 2.34
C VAL A 5 -1.76 13.13 1.93
N THR A 6 -2.86 12.87 2.60
CA THR A 6 -4.13 13.57 2.44
C THR A 6 -4.72 13.89 3.81
N ARG A 7 -5.79 14.68 3.82
CA ARG A 7 -6.54 14.99 5.02
C ARG A 7 -7.94 14.40 4.89
N ILE A 8 -8.38 13.70 5.92
CA ILE A 8 -9.77 13.22 6.05
C ILE A 8 -10.33 13.92 7.29
N GLY A 9 -11.23 14.88 7.09
CA GLY A 9 -11.70 15.76 8.17
C GLY A 9 -10.56 16.61 8.75
N GLY A 10 -10.34 16.54 10.07
CA GLY A 10 -9.22 17.19 10.75
C GLY A 10 -7.93 16.36 10.79
N GLN A 11 -8.03 15.05 10.53
CA GLN A 11 -6.95 14.08 10.71
C GLN A 11 -6.07 13.99 9.46
N LEU A 12 -4.74 14.10 9.63
CA LEU A 12 -3.78 13.82 8.57
C LEU A 12 -3.60 12.30 8.43
N VAL A 13 -3.67 11.83 7.19
CA VAL A 13 -3.58 10.41 6.83
C VAL A 13 -2.65 10.25 5.64
N SER A 14 -1.70 9.32 5.73
CA SER A 14 -0.92 8.88 4.56
C SER A 14 -1.51 7.59 4.02
N LEU A 15 -1.88 7.60 2.73
CA LEU A 15 -2.34 6.42 2.02
C LEU A 15 -1.25 6.00 1.04
N ALA A 16 -0.77 4.78 1.18
CA ALA A 16 0.20 4.20 0.26
C ALA A 16 -0.30 2.88 -0.30
N GLY A 17 0.03 2.63 -1.55
CA GLY A 17 -0.34 1.39 -2.21
C GLY A 17 0.53 1.06 -3.39
N GLY A 18 0.46 -0.20 -3.81
CA GLY A 18 1.05 -0.62 -5.06
C GLY A 18 0.68 -2.05 -5.40
N VAL A 19 0.79 -2.33 -6.68
CA VAL A 19 0.66 -3.67 -7.22
C VAL A 19 2.04 -4.18 -7.60
N HIS A 20 2.22 -5.48 -7.52
CA HIS A 20 3.37 -6.20 -8.06
C HIS A 20 2.87 -7.43 -8.80
N TYR A 21 3.66 -7.93 -9.74
CA TYR A 21 3.31 -9.08 -10.55
C TYR A 21 4.41 -10.12 -10.44
N TRP A 22 4.03 -11.37 -10.22
CA TRP A 22 4.89 -12.54 -10.27
C TRP A 22 4.81 -13.13 -11.68
N ALA A 23 5.80 -12.75 -12.50
CA ALA A 23 5.95 -13.29 -13.85
C ALA A 23 6.44 -14.76 -13.83
N ASP A 24 7.30 -15.09 -12.86
CA ASP A 24 7.74 -16.44 -12.53
C ASP A 24 7.63 -16.63 -11.02
N SER A 25 7.02 -17.73 -10.61
CA SER A 25 6.76 -18.07 -9.21
C SER A 25 7.31 -19.47 -8.93
N PRO A 26 7.93 -19.73 -7.76
CA PRO A 26 8.29 -21.09 -7.35
C PRO A 26 7.03 -21.99 -7.32
N ASP A 27 7.18 -23.32 -7.45
CA ASP A 27 6.04 -24.26 -7.49
C ASP A 27 5.06 -24.14 -6.30
N SER A 28 5.51 -23.59 -5.17
CA SER A 28 4.69 -23.35 -3.97
C SER A 28 4.47 -21.86 -3.67
N GLY A 29 4.75 -20.97 -4.63
CA GLY A 29 4.70 -19.52 -4.48
C GLY A 29 3.44 -18.89 -5.06
N PRO A 30 3.10 -17.65 -4.66
CA PRO A 30 1.96 -16.92 -5.22
C PRO A 30 2.21 -16.55 -6.68
N GLU A 31 1.26 -16.89 -7.54
CA GLU A 31 1.25 -16.61 -8.99
C GLU A 31 0.39 -15.38 -9.33
N GLY A 32 0.75 -14.67 -10.41
CA GLY A 32 -0.06 -13.56 -10.94
C GLY A 32 0.17 -12.21 -10.24
N TRP A 33 -0.90 -11.51 -9.85
CA TRP A 33 -0.82 -10.14 -9.32
C TRP A 33 -0.99 -10.10 -7.79
N GLY A 34 -0.11 -9.37 -7.12
CA GLY A 34 -0.20 -9.02 -5.71
C GLY A 34 -0.48 -7.53 -5.53
N ALA A 35 -1.28 -7.19 -4.52
CA ALA A 35 -1.56 -5.81 -4.14
C ALA A 35 -1.23 -5.58 -2.67
N ARG A 36 -0.70 -4.39 -2.36
CA ARG A 36 -0.46 -3.93 -0.99
C ARG A 36 -1.06 -2.55 -0.79
N LEU A 37 -1.76 -2.38 0.33
CA LEU A 37 -2.30 -1.11 0.79
C LEU A 37 -1.84 -0.84 2.22
N THR A 38 -1.44 0.39 2.49
CA THR A 38 -0.93 0.85 3.79
C THR A 38 -1.62 2.16 4.16
N ILE A 39 -2.10 2.26 5.40
CA ILE A 39 -2.75 3.45 5.95
C ILE A 39 -1.96 3.89 7.18
N THR A 40 -1.52 5.14 7.22
CA THR A 40 -0.79 5.72 8.36
C THR A 40 -1.57 6.91 8.91
N LEU A 41 -1.89 6.88 10.21
CA LEU A 41 -2.51 8.00 10.92
C LEU A 41 -1.43 8.91 11.50
N LEU A 42 -1.47 10.19 11.16
CA LEU A 42 -0.47 11.18 11.58
C LEU A 42 -1.04 12.05 12.71
N PHE A 43 -0.60 11.81 13.94
CA PHE A 43 -1.03 12.59 15.10
C PHE A 43 -0.12 13.81 15.32
N PRO A 44 -0.69 15.00 15.59
CA PRO A 44 0.10 16.16 15.96
C PRO A 44 0.81 15.94 17.31
N ARG A 45 1.92 16.66 17.49
CA ARG A 45 2.74 16.64 18.70
C ARG A 45 2.13 17.54 19.77
#